data_AF-A0A8S2RCE5-F1
#
_entry.id   AF-A0A8S2RCE5-F1
#
_cell.length_a   1.000
_cell.length_b   1.000
_cell.length_c   1.000
_cell.angle_alpha   90.00
_cell.angle_beta   90.00
_cell.angle_gamma   90.00
#
_symmetry.space_group_name_H-M   'P 1'
#
loop_
_entity.id
_entity.type
_entity.pdbx_description
1 polymer ?
#
loop_
_entity_poly.entity_id
_entity_poly.type
_entity_poly.pdbx_seq_one_letter_code
_entity_poly.pdbx_strand_id
1 'polypeptide(L)'
;MTEDCRVNDHIAVENTYSENDPHVENATQKQSDSPTVVALINKNINKPKAAPKYLDKTFLTKHRSSKATSAFGLFTLMAIIIGVVTVSFTSPNSTVQKCGLKLKETPRKPIDYTYGPRSVAVGDFNNDSWPDMVVANHIVNAIAIYLGQNGTSFSTPIQYPTGNGSTPYIVAVGDFNNNTRLDIAVANFGTNSIGVFLGIGNGSFEKHVELSMGSSRPIFVILSDLNNDTILDIVTANYGTQSISILFGYGNGNFSSPTSYLTGYDSFPSSVATGDFNTDNYLDLVISNSGTGNVQILFGNQSGTFTNGLTISTSIGSRPNSITVADFNQDDYQDIAVANYGSNKIGIFLNNGNGTFGKQVTYSTN
;
A
#
# COMPACT_ATOMS: atom_id res chain seq x y z
N MET A 1 16.09 19.53 29.20
CA MET A 1 16.47 20.95 29.09
C MET A 1 17.19 21.32 30.38
N THR A 2 18.30 22.05 30.33
CA THR A 2 18.62 23.05 31.36
C THR A 2 18.00 24.36 30.86
N GLU A 3 17.11 24.96 31.64
CA GLU A 3 16.46 26.23 31.33
C GLU A 3 17.48 27.37 31.46
N ASP A 4 17.72 28.11 30.38
CA ASP A 4 18.34 29.43 30.43
C ASP A 4 18.07 30.11 29.09
N CYS A 5 17.01 30.91 28.97
CA CYS A 5 16.85 32.03 28.02
C CYS A 5 15.40 32.57 28.20
N ARG A 6 15.19 33.57 29.09
CA ARG A 6 14.00 34.44 29.05
C ARG A 6 14.38 35.68 28.23
N VAL A 7 13.99 35.74 26.96
CA VAL A 7 14.18 36.93 26.14
C VAL A 7 12.87 37.73 26.19
N ASN A 8 12.85 38.78 27.00
CA ASN A 8 11.86 39.83 26.89
C ASN A 8 12.38 40.80 25.83
N ASP A 9 11.75 40.79 24.66
CA ASP A 9 11.51 41.93 23.76
C ASP A 9 11.57 41.55 22.27
N HIS A 10 10.86 42.37 21.51
CA HIS A 10 10.40 42.21 20.13
C HIS A 10 11.44 41.62 19.15
N ILE A 11 11.06 40.53 18.48
CA ILE A 11 11.83 39.93 17.39
C ILE A 11 11.31 40.50 16.06
N ALA A 12 12.12 41.31 15.39
CA ALA A 12 11.95 41.64 13.97
C ALA A 12 12.96 40.81 13.15
N VAL A 13 12.50 40.18 12.07
CA VAL A 13 13.33 39.38 11.16
C VAL A 13 13.36 40.09 9.81
N GLU A 14 14.54 40.59 9.41
CA GLU A 14 14.79 41.04 8.04
C GLU A 14 15.63 39.99 7.31
N ASN A 15 15.21 39.65 6.08
CA ASN A 15 15.97 38.80 5.18
C ASN A 15 17.03 39.64 4.46
N THR A 16 18.30 39.52 4.85
CA THR A 16 19.42 40.04 4.05
C THR A 16 20.06 38.87 3.30
N TYR A 17 19.88 38.84 1.98
CA TYR A 17 20.63 37.94 1.08
C TYR A 17 22.03 38.52 0.84
N SER A 18 23.05 37.67 0.85
CA SER A 18 24.43 38.04 0.52
C SER A 18 24.60 38.21 -1.00
N GLU A 19 25.16 39.35 -1.40
CA GLU A 19 25.26 39.98 -2.73
C GLU A 19 26.03 39.24 -3.86
N ASN A 20 26.18 37.90 -3.82
CA ASN A 20 26.94 37.19 -4.86
C ASN A 20 26.09 36.30 -5.80
N ASP A 21 24.87 36.71 -6.10
CA ASP A 21 24.02 36.08 -7.13
C ASP A 21 23.87 37.01 -8.35
N PRO A 22 24.36 36.64 -9.55
CA PRO A 22 24.29 37.49 -10.75
C PRO A 22 22.88 37.60 -11.38
N HIS A 23 21.82 37.11 -10.71
CA HIS A 23 20.45 37.13 -11.26
C HIS A 23 19.39 37.83 -10.39
N VAL A 24 19.75 38.78 -9.53
CA VAL A 24 18.75 39.52 -8.73
C VAL A 24 18.80 41.02 -9.04
N GLU A 25 17.71 41.54 -9.62
CA GLU A 25 17.45 42.99 -9.75
C GLU A 25 17.22 43.65 -8.39
N ASN A 26 17.80 44.85 -8.23
CA ASN A 26 17.87 45.65 -7.02
C ASN A 26 16.52 45.95 -6.35
N ALA A 27 16.37 45.60 -5.07
CA ALA A 27 15.38 46.18 -4.18
C ALA A 27 16.04 47.21 -3.25
N THR A 28 15.55 48.45 -3.30
CA THR A 28 16.07 49.61 -2.56
C THR A 28 15.88 49.45 -1.05
N GLN A 29 16.95 49.61 -0.26
CA GLN A 29 16.91 49.64 1.20
C GLN A 29 16.08 50.83 1.72
N LYS A 30 15.09 50.56 2.56
CA LYS A 30 14.50 51.56 3.47
C LYS A 30 15.14 51.40 4.84
N GLN A 31 15.90 52.40 5.25
CA GLN A 31 16.54 52.47 6.56
C GLN A 31 15.46 52.66 7.64
N SER A 32 15.41 51.76 8.63
CA SER A 32 14.50 51.81 9.77
C SER A 32 15.30 51.83 11.07
N ASP A 33 15.16 52.89 11.87
CA ASP A 33 15.86 53.13 13.15
C ASP A 33 15.30 52.28 14.32
N SER A 34 15.11 50.97 14.12
CA SER A 34 14.65 50.03 15.17
C SER A 34 15.63 48.86 15.31
N PRO A 35 15.80 48.26 16.51
CA PRO A 35 16.81 47.24 16.75
C PRO A 35 16.55 45.97 15.91
N THR A 36 17.34 45.79 14.85
CA THR A 36 17.26 44.65 13.93
C THR A 36 18.15 43.50 14.43
N VAL A 37 17.57 42.30 14.57
CA VAL A 37 18.32 41.08 14.90
C VAL A 37 18.74 40.39 13.61
N VAL A 38 20.04 40.22 13.39
CA VAL A 38 20.60 39.61 12.17
C VAL A 38 20.82 38.11 12.39
N ALA A 39 20.19 37.26 11.56
CA ALA A 39 20.42 35.82 11.57
C ALA A 39 21.50 35.43 10.54
N LEU A 40 22.63 34.89 11.00
CA LEU A 40 23.70 34.36 10.14
C LEU A 40 23.50 32.85 9.90
N ILE A 41 23.36 32.44 8.63
CA ILE A 41 23.25 31.03 8.23
C ILE A 41 24.60 30.56 7.68
N ASN A 42 25.28 29.65 8.39
CA ASN A 42 26.48 28.97 7.86
C ASN A 42 26.09 27.64 7.21
N LYS A 43 26.21 27.56 5.88
CA LYS A 43 25.99 26.33 5.10
C LYS A 43 27.23 25.44 5.18
N ASN A 44 27.06 24.18 5.62
CA ASN A 44 28.15 23.20 5.61
C ASN A 44 27.90 22.20 4.47
N ILE A 45 28.51 22.42 3.31
CA ILE A 45 28.12 21.81 2.01
C ILE A 45 28.56 20.33 1.87
N ASN A 46 29.36 19.78 2.78
CA ASN A 46 30.02 18.48 2.57
C ASN A 46 29.49 17.29 3.39
N LYS A 47 28.18 17.18 3.66
CA LYS A 47 27.60 15.96 4.27
C LYS A 47 26.43 15.38 3.46
N PRO A 48 26.33 14.04 3.34
CA PRO A 48 25.24 13.38 2.63
C PRO A 48 23.87 13.71 3.26
N LYS A 49 22.81 13.72 2.43
CA LYS A 49 21.43 14.10 2.81
C LYS A 49 20.98 13.37 4.08
N ALA A 50 20.97 14.10 5.20
CA ALA A 50 20.47 13.61 6.48
C ALA A 50 18.93 13.51 6.48
N ALA A 51 18.39 12.65 7.34
CA ALA A 51 16.95 12.45 7.53
C ALA A 51 16.21 13.78 7.86
N PRO A 52 14.91 13.90 7.52
CA PRO A 52 14.13 15.09 7.86
C PRO A 52 14.08 15.26 9.38
N LYS A 53 14.56 16.41 9.87
CA LYS A 53 14.51 16.79 11.28
C LYS A 53 13.16 17.45 11.55
N TYR A 54 12.42 16.98 12.55
CA TYR A 54 11.16 17.59 12.97
C TYR A 54 11.35 18.43 14.23
N LEU A 55 10.65 19.56 14.32
CA LEU A 55 10.54 20.36 15.54
C LEU A 55 9.44 19.76 16.44
N ASP A 56 9.74 19.60 17.72
CA ASP A 56 8.76 19.16 18.73
C ASP A 56 7.68 20.25 18.93
N LYS A 57 6.39 19.87 18.78
CA LYS A 57 5.24 20.77 18.97
C LYS A 57 5.16 21.34 20.39
N THR A 58 5.75 20.68 21.39
CA THR A 58 5.74 21.16 22.78
C THR A 58 6.68 22.35 23.02
N PHE A 59 7.64 22.62 22.12
CA PHE A 59 8.44 23.84 22.15
C PHE A 59 7.63 25.07 21.71
N LEU A 60 6.63 24.88 20.83
CA LEU A 60 5.91 25.96 20.15
C LEU A 60 4.77 26.58 20.98
N THR A 61 4.39 26.00 22.12
CA THR A 61 3.19 26.42 22.86
C THR A 61 3.42 27.43 23.98
N LYS A 62 4.66 27.80 24.33
CA LYS A 62 4.89 28.59 25.56
C LYS A 62 4.95 30.12 25.39
N HIS A 63 5.21 30.67 24.20
CA HIS A 63 5.29 32.14 24.01
C HIS A 63 4.55 32.60 22.74
N ARG A 64 3.29 33.03 22.90
CA ARG A 64 2.39 33.48 21.83
C ARG A 64 2.45 35.00 21.62
N SER A 65 2.66 35.45 20.38
CA SER A 65 2.03 36.67 19.85
C SER A 65 1.60 36.42 18.40
N SER A 66 0.40 36.90 18.02
CA SER A 66 -0.30 36.50 16.79
C SER A 66 0.36 36.97 15.48
N LYS A 67 1.28 37.96 15.54
CA LYS A 67 2.02 38.45 14.37
C LYS A 67 3.25 37.61 13.99
N ALA A 68 3.69 36.69 14.86
CA ALA A 68 4.81 35.78 14.59
C ALA A 68 4.44 34.58 13.71
N THR A 69 3.15 34.35 13.46
CA THR A 69 2.61 33.11 12.89
C THR A 69 2.88 32.93 11.38
N SER A 70 2.93 34.02 10.60
CA SER A 70 3.14 33.94 9.14
C SER A 70 4.61 33.84 8.75
N ALA A 71 5.52 34.48 9.50
CA ALA A 71 6.95 34.42 9.24
C ALA A 71 7.59 33.09 9.68
N PHE A 72 7.07 32.44 10.74
CA PHE A 72 7.64 31.19 11.26
C PHE A 72 7.31 29.95 10.42
N GLY A 73 6.10 29.88 9.84
CA GLY A 73 5.68 28.75 9.00
C GLY A 73 6.56 28.59 7.75
N LEU A 74 6.94 29.70 7.12
CA LEU A 74 7.85 29.72 5.97
C LEU A 74 9.30 29.33 6.38
N PHE A 75 9.74 29.77 7.57
CA PHE A 75 11.06 29.47 8.13
C PHE A 75 11.25 27.99 8.48
N THR A 76 10.22 27.33 9.01
CA THR A 76 10.28 25.89 9.32
C THR A 76 10.41 25.02 8.07
N LEU A 77 9.81 25.41 6.95
CA LEU A 77 9.90 24.63 5.71
C LEU A 77 11.30 24.73 5.08
N MET A 78 11.92 25.91 5.11
CA MET A 78 13.27 26.11 4.55
C MET A 78 14.40 25.51 5.41
N ALA A 79 14.30 25.58 6.75
CA ALA A 79 15.33 25.03 7.63
C ALA A 79 15.43 23.49 7.56
N ILE A 80 14.33 22.80 7.25
CA ILE A 80 14.26 21.35 7.05
C ILE A 80 14.98 20.93 5.75
N ILE A 81 14.93 21.75 4.70
CA ILE A 81 15.54 21.44 3.39
C ILE A 81 17.07 21.64 3.41
N ILE A 82 17.59 22.58 4.22
CA ILE A 82 19.00 23.03 4.11
C ILE A 82 19.88 22.50 5.25
N GLY A 83 19.33 21.78 6.23
CA GLY A 83 20.13 21.13 7.29
C GLY A 83 20.80 22.12 8.23
N VAL A 84 20.03 23.12 8.70
CA VAL A 84 20.53 24.13 9.66
C VAL A 84 20.84 23.47 11.01
N VAL A 85 22.03 23.73 11.58
CA VAL A 85 22.48 23.13 12.86
C VAL A 85 22.52 24.15 14.01
N THR A 86 22.53 25.46 13.73
CA THR A 86 22.52 26.51 14.76
C THR A 86 21.85 27.79 14.26
N VAL A 87 21.00 28.39 15.08
CA VAL A 87 20.48 29.76 14.90
C VAL A 87 21.08 30.60 16.04
N SER A 88 21.70 31.73 15.72
CA SER A 88 22.26 32.65 16.72
C SER A 88 21.53 33.98 16.63
N PHE A 89 21.24 34.60 17.78
CA PHE A 89 20.65 35.94 17.86
C PHE A 89 21.68 36.89 18.47
N THR A 90 21.81 38.09 17.93
CA THR A 90 22.61 39.16 18.50
C THR A 90 21.70 40.33 18.87
N SER A 91 21.78 40.76 20.13
CA SER A 91 21.24 42.05 20.59
C SER A 91 22.38 43.07 20.61
N PRO A 92 22.15 44.35 20.24
CA PRO A 92 23.22 45.34 20.16
C PRO A 92 23.92 45.62 21.50
N ASN A 93 23.28 45.35 22.63
CA ASN A 93 23.79 45.70 23.95
C ASN A 93 23.57 44.56 24.97
N SER A 94 24.47 43.57 24.99
CA SER A 94 24.89 42.73 26.14
C SER A 94 25.35 41.35 25.67
N THR A 95 26.30 40.79 26.43
CA THR A 95 26.87 39.43 26.37
C THR A 95 26.16 38.44 25.44
N VAL A 96 26.89 37.95 24.44
CA VAL A 96 26.42 36.96 23.46
C VAL A 96 25.79 35.74 24.16
N GLN A 97 24.47 35.69 24.22
CA GLN A 97 23.75 34.50 24.71
C GLN A 97 23.54 33.54 23.54
N LYS A 98 24.43 32.54 23.41
CA LYS A 98 24.28 31.47 22.42
C LYS A 98 23.20 30.49 22.88
N CYS A 99 21.92 30.73 22.57
CA CYS A 99 20.90 29.70 22.77
C CYS A 99 21.04 28.65 21.65
N GLY A 100 21.58 27.45 21.96
CA GLY A 100 21.76 26.37 21.00
C GLY A 100 20.50 25.49 20.88
N LEU A 101 19.89 25.46 19.69
CA LEU A 101 18.86 24.47 19.35
C LEU A 101 19.50 23.10 19.11
N LYS A 102 19.50 22.23 20.12
CA LYS A 102 19.84 20.81 19.92
C LYS A 102 18.63 20.07 19.36
N LEU A 103 18.62 19.88 18.03
CA LEU A 103 17.72 18.93 17.40
C LEU A 103 18.09 17.53 17.90
N LYS A 104 17.20 16.93 18.71
CA LYS A 104 17.39 15.57 19.21
C LYS A 104 17.11 14.64 18.03
N GLU A 105 18.12 13.96 17.53
CA GLU A 105 17.89 12.84 16.63
C GLU A 105 17.10 11.80 17.41
N THR A 106 15.85 11.57 17.03
CA THR A 106 15.16 10.35 17.43
C THR A 106 15.91 9.20 16.75
N PRO A 107 16.47 8.25 17.51
CA PRO A 107 17.04 7.05 16.89
C PRO A 107 15.98 6.47 15.97
N ARG A 108 16.33 6.16 14.71
CA ARG A 108 15.46 5.30 13.90
C ARG A 108 15.28 4.04 14.73
N LYS A 109 14.06 3.80 15.21
CA LYS A 109 13.70 2.47 15.71
C LYS A 109 14.07 1.52 14.56
N PRO A 110 14.93 0.51 14.78
CA PRO A 110 15.23 -0.47 13.74
C PRO A 110 13.92 -0.94 13.13
N ILE A 111 13.86 -1.01 11.79
CA ILE A 111 12.71 -1.62 11.13
C ILE A 111 12.64 -3.06 11.67
N ASP A 112 11.54 -3.39 12.31
CA ASP A 112 11.36 -4.69 12.93
C ASP A 112 10.97 -5.69 11.84
N TYR A 113 11.96 -6.45 11.35
CA TYR A 113 11.78 -7.45 10.31
C TYR A 113 11.19 -8.77 10.84
N THR A 114 10.73 -8.84 12.09
CA THR A 114 10.27 -10.10 12.71
C THR A 114 9.03 -10.70 12.05
N TYR A 115 8.13 -9.89 11.49
CA TYR A 115 6.83 -10.37 11.00
C TYR A 115 6.84 -10.74 9.50
N GLY A 116 7.59 -10.01 8.67
CA GLY A 116 7.60 -10.22 7.22
C GLY A 116 6.22 -10.02 6.57
N PRO A 117 5.67 -8.79 6.59
CA PRO A 117 4.39 -8.51 5.95
C PRO A 117 4.50 -8.72 4.44
N ARG A 118 3.50 -9.40 3.84
CA ARG A 118 3.50 -9.68 2.39
C ARG A 118 2.27 -9.16 1.65
N SER A 119 1.13 -9.15 2.33
CA SER A 119 -0.14 -8.72 1.76
C SER A 119 -0.99 -8.07 2.84
N VAL A 120 -1.86 -7.18 2.40
CA VAL A 120 -2.80 -6.44 3.22
C VAL A 120 -4.17 -6.45 2.54
N ALA A 121 -5.23 -6.58 3.34
CA ALA A 121 -6.59 -6.26 2.94
C ALA A 121 -7.26 -5.39 3.99
N VAL A 122 -8.27 -4.64 3.57
CA VAL A 122 -9.02 -3.69 4.39
C VAL A 122 -10.46 -4.15 4.47
N GLY A 123 -11.07 -3.98 5.64
CA GLY A 123 -12.47 -4.32 5.91
C GLY A 123 -12.90 -3.71 7.24
N ASP A 124 -14.19 -3.71 7.54
CA ASP A 124 -14.71 -3.39 8.87
C ASP A 124 -14.99 -4.73 9.59
N PHE A 125 -14.05 -5.21 10.40
CA PHE A 125 -14.13 -6.54 11.02
C PHE A 125 -14.91 -6.53 12.34
N ASN A 126 -15.19 -5.35 12.90
CA ASN A 126 -15.89 -5.17 14.17
C ASN A 126 -17.19 -4.36 14.05
N ASN A 127 -17.59 -3.97 12.84
CA ASN A 127 -18.78 -3.19 12.50
C ASN A 127 -18.83 -1.81 13.18
N ASP A 128 -17.67 -1.16 13.38
CA ASP A 128 -17.58 0.18 13.97
C ASP A 128 -17.49 1.31 12.94
N SER A 129 -17.59 0.98 11.64
CA SER A 129 -17.49 1.86 10.48
C SER A 129 -16.11 2.49 10.26
N TRP A 130 -15.10 2.12 11.03
CA TRP A 130 -13.72 2.48 10.75
C TRP A 130 -13.05 1.38 9.92
N PRO A 131 -12.22 1.74 8.93
CA PRO A 131 -11.44 0.75 8.20
C PRO A 131 -10.44 0.05 9.13
N ASP A 132 -10.58 -1.26 9.26
CA ASP A 132 -9.62 -2.16 9.85
C ASP A 132 -8.69 -2.75 8.77
N MET A 133 -7.69 -3.51 9.21
CA MET A 133 -6.70 -4.09 8.32
C MET A 133 -6.33 -5.50 8.76
N VAL A 134 -6.25 -6.43 7.80
CA VAL A 134 -5.59 -7.73 7.96
C VAL A 134 -4.28 -7.74 7.19
N VAL A 135 -3.21 -8.26 7.81
CA VAL A 135 -1.88 -8.40 7.19
C VAL A 135 -1.41 -9.85 7.26
N ALA A 136 -1.02 -10.43 6.12
CA ALA A 136 -0.31 -11.71 6.08
C ALA A 136 1.17 -11.53 6.41
N ASN A 137 1.66 -12.29 7.41
CA ASN A 137 3.02 -12.22 7.93
C ASN A 137 3.72 -13.57 7.73
N HIS A 138 4.53 -13.65 6.69
CA HIS A 138 5.07 -14.94 6.22
C HIS A 138 6.19 -15.51 7.09
N ILE A 139 6.89 -14.69 7.87
CA ILE A 139 7.97 -15.15 8.76
C ILE A 139 7.40 -15.83 10.00
N VAL A 140 6.34 -15.26 10.57
CA VAL A 140 5.70 -15.77 11.80
C VAL A 140 4.56 -16.75 11.53
N ASN A 141 4.25 -17.05 10.25
CA ASN A 141 3.18 -17.96 9.85
C ASN A 141 1.82 -17.59 10.46
N ALA A 142 1.45 -16.31 10.33
CA ALA A 142 0.22 -15.77 10.91
C ALA A 142 -0.37 -14.63 10.06
N ILE A 143 -1.66 -14.37 10.25
CA ILE A 143 -2.28 -13.09 9.90
C ILE A 143 -2.39 -12.21 11.15
N ALA A 144 -2.33 -10.89 10.95
CA ALA A 144 -2.47 -9.90 12.00
C ALA A 144 -3.65 -8.97 11.70
N ILE A 145 -4.56 -8.83 12.66
CA ILE A 145 -5.74 -7.95 12.57
C ILE A 145 -5.46 -6.69 13.35
N TYR A 146 -5.55 -5.55 12.67
CA TYR A 146 -5.40 -4.20 13.22
C TYR A 146 -6.76 -3.50 13.15
N LEU A 147 -7.37 -3.25 14.30
CA LEU A 147 -8.66 -2.54 14.34
C LEU A 147 -8.43 -1.04 14.26
N GLY A 148 -9.13 -0.37 13.37
CA GLY A 148 -9.18 1.07 13.26
C GLY A 148 -9.71 1.69 14.55
N GLN A 149 -9.13 2.83 14.95
CA GLN A 149 -9.53 3.54 16.15
C GLN A 149 -9.59 5.03 15.87
N ASN A 150 -10.79 5.60 16.06
CA ASN A 150 -11.06 7.04 15.98
C ASN A 150 -10.53 7.69 14.67
N GLY A 151 -10.53 6.94 13.56
CA GLY A 151 -10.09 7.39 12.24
C GLY A 151 -8.62 7.79 12.10
N THR A 152 -7.78 7.57 13.12
CA THR A 152 -6.41 8.12 13.16
C THR A 152 -5.34 7.14 13.61
N SER A 153 -5.71 6.00 14.16
CA SER A 153 -4.77 4.98 14.65
C SER A 153 -5.32 3.58 14.52
N PHE A 154 -4.47 2.57 14.74
CA PHE A 154 -4.85 1.17 14.85
C PHE A 154 -4.59 0.62 16.25
N SER A 155 -5.37 -0.38 16.66
CA SER A 155 -5.16 -1.14 17.88
C SER A 155 -3.82 -1.89 17.88
N THR A 156 -3.43 -2.43 19.03
CA THR A 156 -2.43 -3.51 19.04
C THR A 156 -2.98 -4.70 18.24
N PRO A 157 -2.20 -5.31 17.33
CA PRO A 157 -2.73 -6.33 16.46
C PRO A 157 -2.99 -7.64 17.19
N ILE A 158 -4.08 -8.30 16.81
CA ILE A 158 -4.36 -9.68 17.22
C ILE A 158 -3.79 -10.61 16.16
N GLN A 159 -2.97 -11.57 16.59
CA GLN A 159 -2.31 -12.51 15.69
C GLN A 159 -3.08 -13.83 15.65
N TYR A 160 -3.31 -14.34 14.44
CA TYR A 160 -3.94 -15.62 14.20
C TYR A 160 -2.99 -16.52 13.41
N PRO A 161 -2.52 -17.64 13.99
CA PRO A 161 -1.65 -18.57 13.28
C PRO A 161 -2.35 -19.18 12.06
N THR A 162 -1.64 -19.30 10.95
CA THR A 162 -2.09 -19.94 9.70
C THR A 162 -1.53 -21.36 9.52
N GLY A 163 -0.90 -21.91 10.56
CA GLY A 163 -0.26 -23.23 10.55
C GLY A 163 1.27 -23.15 10.46
N ASN A 164 1.97 -24.11 11.08
CA ASN A 164 3.43 -24.10 11.12
C ASN A 164 4.03 -24.28 9.72
N GLY A 165 4.89 -23.34 9.30
CA GLY A 165 5.49 -23.35 7.96
C GLY A 165 4.53 -22.97 6.82
N SER A 166 3.36 -22.41 7.13
CA SER A 166 2.36 -22.00 6.13
C SER A 166 2.85 -20.91 5.18
N THR A 167 3.72 -19.99 5.63
CA THR A 167 4.25 -18.87 4.82
C THR A 167 3.14 -18.13 4.07
N PRO A 168 2.16 -17.51 4.77
CA PRO A 168 1.01 -16.86 4.15
C PRO A 168 1.44 -15.81 3.13
N TYR A 169 0.82 -15.87 1.94
CA TYR A 169 1.22 -15.06 0.79
C TYR A 169 0.31 -13.85 0.60
N ILE A 170 -0.98 -14.11 0.46
CA ILE A 170 -2.02 -13.11 0.20
C ILE A 170 -3.26 -13.39 1.05
N VAL A 171 -4.00 -12.34 1.35
CA VAL A 171 -5.30 -12.39 2.04
C VAL A 171 -6.40 -11.83 1.16
N ALA A 172 -7.58 -12.44 1.20
CA ALA A 172 -8.82 -11.89 0.66
C ALA A 172 -9.90 -11.89 1.76
N VAL A 173 -10.83 -10.96 1.66
CA VAL A 173 -11.84 -10.66 2.69
C VAL A 173 -13.23 -10.65 2.06
N GLY A 174 -14.18 -11.33 2.69
CA GLY A 174 -15.58 -11.41 2.24
C GLY A 174 -16.43 -12.22 3.21
N ASP A 175 -17.75 -12.19 3.07
CA ASP A 175 -18.67 -13.00 3.88
C ASP A 175 -18.87 -14.38 3.22
N PHE A 176 -18.36 -15.45 3.84
CA PHE A 176 -18.41 -16.81 3.30
C PHE A 176 -19.59 -17.63 3.84
N ASN A 177 -20.26 -17.13 4.87
CA ASN A 177 -21.28 -17.85 5.61
C ASN A 177 -22.61 -17.08 5.73
N ASN A 178 -22.76 -16.01 4.94
CA ASN A 178 -23.95 -15.16 4.83
C ASN A 178 -24.41 -14.59 6.17
N ASN A 179 -23.48 -14.34 7.10
CA ASN A 179 -23.80 -13.81 8.42
C ASN A 179 -23.59 -12.29 8.53
N THR A 180 -23.27 -11.63 7.42
CA THR A 180 -22.97 -10.19 7.26
C THR A 180 -21.70 -9.71 7.96
N ARG A 181 -20.79 -10.63 8.31
CA ARG A 181 -19.49 -10.32 8.91
C ARG A 181 -18.40 -10.73 7.94
N LEU A 182 -17.31 -9.96 7.97
CA LEU A 182 -16.18 -10.25 7.10
C LEU A 182 -15.39 -11.45 7.63
N ASP A 183 -15.22 -12.44 6.78
CA ASP A 183 -14.34 -13.58 6.92
C ASP A 183 -13.05 -13.36 6.13
N ILE A 184 -12.04 -14.21 6.33
CA ILE A 184 -10.72 -14.08 5.69
C ILE A 184 -10.29 -15.40 5.07
N ALA A 185 -9.90 -15.36 3.79
CA ALA A 185 -9.20 -16.44 3.09
C ALA A 185 -7.72 -16.08 2.94
N VAL A 186 -6.83 -17.03 3.22
CA VAL A 186 -5.37 -16.84 3.20
C VAL A 186 -4.71 -17.89 2.34
N ALA A 187 -3.99 -17.48 1.29
CA ALA A 187 -3.19 -18.41 0.51
C ALA A 187 -1.89 -18.76 1.24
N ASN A 188 -1.73 -20.02 1.64
CA ASN A 188 -0.55 -20.52 2.35
C ASN A 188 0.36 -21.28 1.38
N PHE A 189 1.43 -20.62 0.95
CA PHE A 189 2.37 -21.17 -0.03
C PHE A 189 3.08 -22.44 0.45
N GLY A 190 3.46 -22.48 1.73
CA GLY A 190 4.34 -23.51 2.28
C GLY A 190 3.62 -24.79 2.65
N THR A 191 2.39 -24.68 3.14
CA THR A 191 1.52 -25.82 3.47
C THR A 191 0.65 -26.28 2.30
N ASN A 192 0.67 -25.56 1.17
CA ASN A 192 -0.19 -25.82 0.00
C ASN A 192 -1.68 -25.82 0.36
N SER A 193 -2.13 -24.78 1.05
CA SER A 193 -3.49 -24.71 1.55
C SER A 193 -4.08 -23.31 1.48
N ILE A 194 -5.40 -23.24 1.60
CA ILE A 194 -6.10 -22.00 1.92
C ILE A 194 -6.55 -22.07 3.38
N GLY A 195 -6.15 -21.09 4.19
CA GLY A 195 -6.68 -20.90 5.54
C GLY A 195 -7.94 -20.06 5.50
N VAL A 196 -9.03 -20.53 6.11
CA VAL A 196 -10.31 -19.80 6.22
C VAL A 196 -10.57 -19.43 7.67
N PHE A 197 -10.73 -18.15 7.95
CA PHE A 197 -11.05 -17.60 9.27
C PHE A 197 -12.44 -16.97 9.24
N LEU A 198 -13.39 -17.54 9.99
CA LEU A 198 -14.74 -16.98 10.08
C LEU A 198 -14.80 -15.88 11.15
N GLY A 199 -15.31 -14.72 10.78
CA GLY A 199 -15.42 -13.54 11.63
C GLY A 199 -16.58 -13.65 12.60
N ILE A 200 -16.35 -13.29 13.87
CA ILE A 200 -17.41 -13.24 14.89
C ILE A 200 -18.01 -11.83 15.07
N GLY A 201 -17.54 -10.85 14.28
CA GLY A 201 -18.13 -9.51 14.17
C GLY A 201 -17.68 -8.51 15.23
N ASN A 202 -16.63 -8.82 15.99
CA ASN A 202 -16.02 -7.92 16.98
C ASN A 202 -14.52 -7.71 16.73
N GLY A 203 -14.05 -7.98 15.50
CA GLY A 203 -12.63 -7.98 15.15
C GLY A 203 -11.90 -9.28 15.47
N SER A 204 -12.57 -10.28 16.06
CA SER A 204 -12.01 -11.60 16.31
C SER A 204 -12.52 -12.65 15.31
N PHE A 205 -11.78 -13.76 15.22
CA PHE A 205 -12.05 -14.86 14.30
C PHE A 205 -12.09 -16.20 15.02
N GLU A 206 -12.88 -17.13 14.50
CA GLU A 206 -12.88 -18.52 14.90
C GLU A 206 -11.55 -19.20 14.59
N LYS A 207 -11.36 -20.43 15.10
CA LYS A 207 -10.21 -21.26 14.72
C LYS A 207 -10.27 -21.53 13.22
N HIS A 208 -9.19 -21.25 12.51
CA HIS A 208 -9.17 -21.43 11.06
C HIS A 208 -9.36 -22.88 10.66
N VAL A 209 -10.01 -23.05 9.51
CA VAL A 209 -10.08 -24.31 8.77
C VAL A 209 -9.03 -24.26 7.66
N GLU A 210 -8.35 -25.37 7.44
CA GLU A 210 -7.36 -25.51 6.39
C GLU A 210 -7.94 -26.33 5.24
N LEU A 211 -8.00 -25.72 4.06
CA LEU A 211 -8.41 -26.37 2.82
C LEU A 211 -7.16 -26.84 2.08
N SER A 212 -6.99 -28.16 1.96
CA SER A 212 -5.84 -28.74 1.25
C SER A 212 -5.95 -28.50 -0.25
N MET A 213 -4.86 -27.98 -0.83
CA MET A 213 -4.73 -27.75 -2.27
C MET A 213 -3.73 -28.73 -2.92
N GLY A 214 -3.42 -29.84 -2.26
CA GLY A 214 -2.44 -30.81 -2.75
C GLY A 214 -1.03 -30.22 -2.80
N SER A 215 -0.40 -30.18 -3.98
CA SER A 215 0.96 -29.65 -4.18
C SER A 215 0.96 -28.29 -4.89
N SER A 216 -0.12 -27.52 -4.76
CA SER A 216 -0.41 -26.38 -5.64
C SER A 216 0.45 -25.14 -5.41
N ARG A 217 0.96 -24.92 -4.19
CA ARG A 217 1.65 -23.69 -3.76
C ARG A 217 0.86 -22.42 -4.17
N PRO A 218 -0.30 -22.16 -3.55
CA PRO A 218 -1.12 -21.02 -3.91
C PRO A 218 -0.41 -19.72 -3.53
N ILE A 219 -0.39 -18.74 -4.43
CA ILE A 219 0.25 -17.43 -4.23
C ILE A 219 -0.70 -16.25 -4.40
N PHE A 220 -1.88 -16.49 -4.94
CA PHE A 220 -2.92 -15.49 -5.13
C PHE A 220 -4.28 -16.10 -4.78
N VAL A 221 -5.19 -15.26 -4.29
CA VAL A 221 -6.56 -15.64 -3.96
C VAL A 221 -7.49 -14.45 -4.24
N ILE A 222 -8.62 -14.71 -4.88
CA ILE A 222 -9.73 -13.77 -5.02
C ILE A 222 -11.03 -14.44 -4.58
N LEU A 223 -12.04 -13.61 -4.32
CA LEU A 223 -13.38 -14.03 -3.94
C LEU A 223 -14.36 -13.50 -4.98
N SER A 224 -15.23 -14.37 -5.48
CA SER A 224 -16.24 -14.01 -6.47
C SER A 224 -17.33 -15.07 -6.50
N ASP A 225 -18.59 -14.67 -6.72
CA ASP A 225 -19.68 -15.60 -7.02
C ASP A 225 -19.56 -16.00 -8.50
N LEU A 226 -19.06 -17.21 -8.78
CA LEU A 226 -18.77 -17.67 -10.14
C LEU A 226 -19.90 -18.48 -10.77
N ASN A 227 -20.90 -18.86 -9.98
CA ASN A 227 -22.02 -19.70 -10.41
C ASN A 227 -23.38 -18.97 -10.26
N ASN A 228 -23.37 -17.68 -9.91
CA ASN A 228 -24.52 -16.81 -9.70
C ASN A 228 -25.48 -17.32 -8.60
N ASP A 229 -24.95 -17.95 -7.54
CA ASP A 229 -25.74 -18.43 -6.40
C ASP A 229 -25.75 -17.47 -5.20
N THR A 230 -25.13 -16.29 -5.34
CA THR A 230 -24.94 -15.23 -4.34
C THR A 230 -24.00 -15.58 -3.19
N ILE A 231 -23.27 -16.69 -3.27
CA ILE A 231 -22.27 -17.11 -2.31
C ILE A 231 -20.89 -16.85 -2.90
N LEU A 232 -19.96 -16.35 -2.09
CA LEU A 232 -18.58 -16.15 -2.53
C LEU A 232 -17.85 -17.49 -2.70
N ASP A 233 -17.25 -17.67 -3.87
CA ASP A 233 -16.32 -18.76 -4.16
C ASP A 233 -14.87 -18.30 -3.99
N ILE A 234 -13.97 -19.26 -3.82
CA ILE A 234 -12.52 -19.01 -3.74
C ILE A 234 -11.88 -19.39 -5.08
N VAL A 235 -11.11 -18.48 -5.66
CA VAL A 235 -10.25 -18.76 -6.81
C VAL A 235 -8.79 -18.54 -6.44
N THR A 236 -7.93 -19.49 -6.78
CA THR A 236 -6.50 -19.43 -6.45
C THR A 236 -5.61 -19.44 -7.70
N ALA A 237 -4.49 -18.72 -7.66
CA ALA A 237 -3.37 -18.93 -8.59
C ALA A 237 -2.35 -19.88 -7.96
N ASN A 238 -2.10 -21.01 -8.62
CA ASN A 238 -1.25 -22.08 -8.08
C ASN A 238 0.09 -22.14 -8.81
N TYR A 239 1.11 -21.57 -8.16
CA TYR A 239 2.44 -21.47 -8.74
C TYR A 239 3.07 -22.84 -9.01
N GLY A 240 2.85 -23.81 -8.11
CA GLY A 240 3.48 -25.13 -8.14
C GLY A 240 2.89 -26.08 -9.19
N THR A 241 1.57 -25.99 -9.45
CA THR A 241 0.85 -26.89 -10.35
C THR A 241 0.53 -26.28 -11.70
N GLN A 242 0.93 -25.03 -11.97
CA GLN A 242 0.67 -24.36 -13.26
C GLN A 242 -0.83 -24.36 -13.58
N SER A 243 -1.62 -23.97 -12.59
CA SER A 243 -3.07 -24.01 -12.65
C SER A 243 -3.70 -22.87 -11.86
N ILE A 244 -4.99 -22.64 -12.09
CA ILE A 244 -5.86 -22.04 -11.09
C ILE A 244 -6.73 -23.12 -10.48
N SER A 245 -7.25 -22.87 -9.29
CA SER A 245 -8.28 -23.73 -8.68
C SER A 245 -9.48 -22.91 -8.23
N ILE A 246 -10.64 -23.55 -8.26
CA ILE A 246 -11.91 -22.98 -7.83
C ILE A 246 -12.48 -23.88 -6.74
N LEU A 247 -12.89 -23.27 -5.63
CA LEU A 247 -13.61 -23.93 -4.54
C LEU A 247 -14.94 -23.20 -4.36
N PHE A 248 -16.05 -23.87 -4.66
CA PHE A 248 -17.38 -23.28 -4.57
C PHE A 248 -17.81 -23.17 -3.11
N GLY A 249 -18.34 -22.01 -2.73
CA GLY A 249 -18.86 -21.78 -1.39
C GLY A 249 -20.18 -22.50 -1.16
N TYR A 250 -20.45 -22.94 0.07
CA TYR A 250 -21.75 -23.48 0.46
C TYR A 250 -22.58 -22.50 1.30
N GLY A 251 -22.10 -21.28 1.50
CA GLY A 251 -22.81 -20.24 2.26
C GLY A 251 -22.86 -20.52 3.77
N ASN A 252 -22.04 -21.44 4.26
CA ASN A 252 -21.91 -21.78 5.68
C ASN A 252 -20.45 -21.76 6.15
N GLY A 253 -19.56 -21.15 5.37
CA GLY A 253 -18.11 -21.13 5.62
C GLY A 253 -17.35 -22.38 5.18
N ASN A 254 -18.03 -23.40 4.66
CA ASN A 254 -17.40 -24.53 3.99
C ASN A 254 -17.38 -24.34 2.47
N PHE A 255 -16.46 -25.05 1.83
CA PHE A 255 -16.23 -24.98 0.40
C PHE A 255 -16.16 -26.39 -0.23
N SER A 256 -16.37 -26.47 -1.53
CA SER A 256 -16.14 -27.69 -2.31
C SER A 256 -14.67 -28.09 -2.31
N SER A 257 -14.40 -29.33 -2.73
CA SER A 257 -13.05 -29.72 -3.15
C SER A 257 -12.57 -28.85 -4.31
N PRO A 258 -11.26 -28.58 -4.42
CA PRO A 258 -10.72 -27.72 -5.47
C PRO A 258 -10.84 -28.35 -6.86
N THR A 259 -11.50 -27.65 -7.76
CA THR A 259 -11.51 -27.96 -9.20
C THR A 259 -10.38 -27.20 -9.87
N SER A 260 -9.49 -27.88 -10.58
CA SER A 260 -8.27 -27.26 -11.14
C SER A 260 -8.33 -27.09 -12.65
N TYR A 261 -7.87 -25.94 -13.14
CA TYR A 261 -7.77 -25.60 -14.56
C TYR A 261 -6.31 -25.27 -14.91
N LEU A 262 -5.75 -26.01 -15.86
CA LEU A 262 -4.34 -25.83 -16.26
C LEU A 262 -4.15 -24.53 -17.03
N THR A 263 -3.08 -23.81 -16.71
CA THR A 263 -2.69 -22.57 -17.38
C THR A 263 -1.58 -22.75 -18.42
N GLY A 264 -1.23 -24.02 -18.69
CA GLY A 264 -0.19 -24.41 -19.64
C GLY A 264 1.17 -24.65 -19.00
N TYR A 265 2.03 -25.35 -19.74
CA TYR A 265 3.38 -25.70 -19.29
C TYR A 265 4.25 -24.45 -19.06
N ASP A 266 4.99 -24.41 -17.96
CA ASP A 266 5.83 -23.29 -17.51
C ASP A 266 5.09 -21.95 -17.36
N SER A 267 3.77 -21.98 -17.16
CA SER A 267 2.96 -20.75 -17.08
C SER A 267 3.21 -19.91 -15.81
N PHE A 268 3.42 -20.55 -14.67
CA PHE A 268 3.60 -19.91 -13.35
C PHE A 268 2.58 -18.78 -13.11
N PRO A 269 1.29 -19.12 -12.95
CA PRO A 269 0.23 -18.14 -12.77
C PRO A 269 0.48 -17.31 -11.51
N SER A 270 0.35 -15.99 -11.63
CA SER A 270 0.75 -15.01 -10.61
C SER A 270 -0.40 -14.23 -10.00
N SER A 271 -1.47 -14.02 -10.77
CA SER A 271 -2.66 -13.25 -10.37
C SER A 271 -3.86 -13.73 -11.19
N VAL A 272 -5.05 -13.58 -10.62
CA VAL A 272 -6.34 -13.87 -11.26
C VAL A 272 -7.27 -12.67 -11.01
N ALA A 273 -8.12 -12.35 -11.97
CA ALA A 273 -9.24 -11.44 -11.81
C ALA A 273 -10.47 -12.01 -12.53
N THR A 274 -11.66 -11.51 -12.16
CA THR A 274 -12.93 -11.88 -12.78
C THR A 274 -13.48 -10.73 -13.61
N GLY A 275 -14.30 -11.08 -14.60
CA GLY A 275 -15.04 -10.12 -15.41
C GLY A 275 -15.92 -10.80 -16.45
N ASP A 276 -16.93 -10.12 -16.98
CA ASP A 276 -17.68 -10.61 -18.15
C ASP A 276 -17.02 -10.06 -19.41
N PHE A 277 -16.18 -10.87 -20.05
CA PHE A 277 -15.39 -10.43 -21.20
C PHE A 277 -16.09 -10.68 -22.54
N ASN A 278 -17.11 -11.53 -22.56
CA ASN A 278 -17.81 -11.95 -23.77
C ASN A 278 -19.29 -11.51 -23.83
N THR A 279 -19.77 -10.80 -22.81
CA THR A 279 -21.13 -10.26 -22.64
C THR A 279 -22.22 -11.33 -22.56
N ASP A 280 -21.89 -12.51 -22.03
CA ASP A 280 -22.84 -13.60 -21.83
C ASP A 280 -23.53 -13.59 -20.45
N ASN A 281 -23.19 -12.61 -19.60
CA ASN A 281 -23.63 -12.43 -18.22
C ASN A 281 -23.14 -13.51 -17.23
N TYR A 282 -22.09 -14.24 -17.58
CA TYR A 282 -21.37 -15.11 -16.67
C TYR A 282 -19.97 -14.56 -16.43
N LEU A 283 -19.46 -14.72 -15.21
CA LEU A 283 -18.11 -14.28 -14.91
C LEU A 283 -17.09 -15.21 -15.57
N ASP A 284 -16.19 -14.60 -16.31
CA ASP A 284 -14.97 -15.20 -16.83
C ASP A 284 -13.80 -14.97 -15.88
N LEU A 285 -12.72 -15.72 -16.11
CA LEU A 285 -11.46 -15.56 -15.41
C LEU A 285 -10.38 -15.07 -16.35
N VAL A 286 -9.61 -14.09 -15.91
CA VAL A 286 -8.37 -13.68 -16.56
C VAL A 286 -7.19 -13.97 -15.63
N ILE A 287 -6.14 -14.57 -16.17
CA ILE A 287 -4.99 -15.08 -15.42
C ILE A 287 -3.70 -14.51 -16.02
N SER A 288 -2.83 -13.92 -15.20
CA SER A 288 -1.47 -13.59 -15.63
C SER A 288 -0.51 -14.76 -15.44
N ASN A 289 0.13 -15.19 -16.52
CA ASN A 289 1.11 -16.27 -16.52
C ASN A 289 2.51 -15.70 -16.65
N SER A 290 3.21 -15.62 -15.52
CA SER A 290 4.49 -14.92 -15.43
C SER A 290 5.61 -15.64 -16.19
N GLY A 291 5.55 -16.96 -16.31
CA GLY A 291 6.57 -17.77 -16.98
C GLY A 291 6.48 -17.73 -18.50
N THR A 292 5.26 -17.84 -19.03
CA THR A 292 5.00 -17.82 -20.47
C THR A 292 4.87 -16.41 -21.05
N GLY A 293 4.80 -15.37 -20.22
CA GLY A 293 4.68 -13.98 -20.70
C GLY A 293 3.36 -13.73 -21.42
N ASN A 294 2.26 -14.23 -20.85
CA ASN A 294 0.93 -14.09 -21.44
C ASN A 294 -0.15 -13.87 -20.38
N VAL A 295 -1.32 -13.48 -20.86
CA VAL A 295 -2.57 -13.52 -20.11
C VAL A 295 -3.46 -14.57 -20.75
N GLN A 296 -4.10 -15.40 -19.94
CA GLN A 296 -5.07 -16.40 -20.38
C GLN A 296 -6.46 -16.04 -19.86
N ILE A 297 -7.47 -16.21 -20.69
CA ILE A 297 -8.88 -16.00 -20.36
C ILE A 297 -9.57 -17.37 -20.40
N LEU A 298 -10.32 -17.68 -19.35
CA LEU A 298 -11.20 -18.83 -19.29
C LEU A 298 -12.63 -18.33 -19.26
N PHE A 299 -13.44 -18.75 -20.23
CA PHE A 299 -14.84 -18.33 -20.30
C PHE A 299 -15.69 -19.16 -19.34
N GLY A 300 -16.43 -18.47 -18.49
CA GLY A 300 -17.39 -19.05 -17.56
C GLY A 300 -18.67 -19.48 -18.26
N ASN A 301 -19.54 -20.14 -17.51
CA ASN A 301 -20.91 -20.40 -17.93
C ASN A 301 -21.82 -20.54 -16.72
N GLN A 302 -23.12 -20.71 -16.97
CA GLN A 302 -24.14 -20.84 -15.93
C GLN A 302 -23.88 -21.92 -14.87
N SER A 303 -23.14 -22.98 -15.22
CA SER A 303 -22.83 -24.05 -14.28
C SER A 303 -21.61 -23.77 -13.39
N GLY A 304 -20.99 -22.60 -13.51
CA GLY A 304 -19.72 -22.27 -12.87
C GLY A 304 -18.54 -23.06 -13.46
N THR A 305 -18.69 -23.66 -14.64
CA THR A 305 -17.58 -24.37 -15.29
C THR A 305 -16.89 -23.48 -16.31
N PHE A 306 -15.58 -23.67 -16.45
CA PHE A 306 -14.75 -22.81 -17.28
C PHE A 306 -14.17 -23.56 -18.47
N THR A 307 -14.15 -22.89 -19.62
CA THR A 307 -13.53 -23.41 -20.85
C THR A 307 -12.38 -22.52 -21.28
N ASN A 308 -11.39 -23.09 -21.98
CA ASN A 308 -10.29 -22.30 -22.51
C ASN A 308 -10.83 -21.30 -23.54
N GLY A 309 -10.69 -20.01 -23.23
CA GLY A 309 -11.01 -18.92 -24.14
C GLY A 309 -9.78 -18.51 -24.92
N LEU A 310 -9.25 -17.33 -24.59
CA LEU A 310 -8.17 -16.67 -25.32
C LEU A 310 -6.84 -16.73 -24.55
N THR A 311 -5.72 -16.81 -25.27
CA THR A 311 -4.39 -16.56 -24.70
C THR A 311 -3.72 -15.43 -25.46
N ILE A 312 -3.34 -14.37 -24.76
CA ILE A 312 -2.82 -13.14 -25.33
C ILE A 312 -1.39 -12.91 -24.82
N SER A 313 -0.42 -12.76 -25.73
CA SER A 313 0.95 -12.44 -25.34
C SER A 313 1.03 -11.02 -24.75
N THR A 314 1.81 -10.87 -23.68
CA THR A 314 2.17 -9.55 -23.11
C THR A 314 3.56 -9.09 -23.57
N SER A 315 4.06 -9.65 -24.67
CA SER A 315 5.44 -9.55 -25.18
C SER A 315 6.46 -10.48 -24.51
N ILE A 316 7.52 -10.81 -25.24
CA ILE A 316 8.59 -11.69 -24.74
C ILE A 316 9.27 -11.06 -23.53
N GLY A 317 9.41 -11.83 -22.44
CA GLY A 317 10.09 -11.40 -21.23
C GLY A 317 9.32 -10.40 -20.35
N SER A 318 8.04 -10.14 -20.65
CA SER A 318 7.18 -9.21 -19.90
C SER A 318 6.94 -9.62 -18.45
N ARG A 319 6.89 -10.93 -18.16
CA ARG A 319 6.64 -11.52 -16.84
C ARG A 319 5.44 -10.84 -16.12
N PRO A 320 4.22 -10.99 -16.65
CA PRO A 320 3.05 -10.34 -16.05
C PRO A 320 2.84 -10.84 -14.62
N ASN A 321 2.72 -9.90 -13.68
CA ASN A 321 2.74 -10.20 -12.25
C ASN A 321 1.40 -9.95 -11.56
N SER A 322 0.67 -8.92 -12.00
CA SER A 322 -0.62 -8.54 -11.43
C SER A 322 -1.53 -8.06 -12.55
N ILE A 323 -2.83 -8.29 -12.37
CA ILE A 323 -3.88 -7.91 -13.30
C ILE A 323 -5.02 -7.22 -12.56
N THR A 324 -5.64 -6.26 -13.23
CA THR A 324 -6.90 -5.67 -12.80
C THR A 324 -7.81 -5.49 -14.01
N VAL A 325 -9.11 -5.41 -13.74
CA VAL A 325 -10.18 -5.37 -14.73
C VAL A 325 -11.05 -4.17 -14.43
N ALA A 326 -11.31 -3.36 -15.44
CA ALA A 326 -12.23 -2.23 -15.39
C ALA A 326 -12.52 -1.78 -16.83
N ASP A 327 -13.60 -1.04 -17.04
CA ASP A 327 -13.79 -0.31 -18.28
C ASP A 327 -12.86 0.92 -18.27
N PHE A 328 -11.78 0.89 -19.06
CA PHE A 328 -10.78 1.97 -19.10
C PHE A 328 -11.07 3.01 -20.19
N ASN A 329 -11.91 2.68 -21.18
CA ASN A 329 -12.20 3.54 -22.32
C ASN A 329 -13.66 4.05 -22.37
N GLN A 330 -14.49 3.67 -21.39
CA GLN A 330 -15.90 4.01 -21.24
C GLN A 330 -16.78 3.47 -22.37
N ASP A 331 -16.55 2.23 -22.80
CA ASP A 331 -17.35 1.55 -23.82
C ASP A 331 -18.30 0.47 -23.26
N ASP A 332 -18.44 0.41 -21.93
CA ASP A 332 -19.22 -0.57 -21.16
C ASP A 332 -18.68 -2.01 -21.23
N TYR A 333 -17.49 -2.23 -21.83
CA TYR A 333 -16.81 -3.52 -21.80
C TYR A 333 -15.64 -3.51 -20.80
N GLN A 334 -15.51 -4.61 -20.07
CA GLN A 334 -14.43 -4.75 -19.11
C GLN A 334 -13.10 -5.02 -19.83
N ASP A 335 -12.15 -4.11 -19.67
CA ASP A 335 -10.79 -4.18 -20.19
C ASP A 335 -9.82 -4.81 -19.18
N ILE A 336 -8.61 -5.16 -19.64
CA ILE A 336 -7.58 -5.77 -18.79
C ILE A 336 -6.36 -4.85 -18.71
N ALA A 337 -5.94 -4.52 -17.48
CA ALA A 337 -4.64 -3.91 -17.21
C ALA A 337 -3.69 -4.93 -16.58
N VAL A 338 -2.43 -4.92 -17.01
CA VAL A 338 -1.39 -5.88 -16.60
C VAL A 338 -0.14 -5.15 -16.16
N ALA A 339 0.35 -5.44 -14.96
CA ALA A 339 1.68 -5.04 -14.51
C ALA A 339 2.73 -6.03 -15.03
N ASN A 340 3.54 -5.61 -16.01
CA ASN A 340 4.59 -6.43 -16.60
C ASN A 340 5.92 -6.18 -15.89
N TYR A 341 6.21 -7.02 -14.90
CA TYR A 341 7.38 -6.89 -14.03
C TYR A 341 8.70 -6.95 -14.82
N GLY A 342 8.80 -7.85 -15.79
CA GLY A 342 10.03 -8.07 -16.55
C GLY A 342 10.35 -6.93 -17.53
N SER A 343 9.34 -6.23 -18.03
CA SER A 343 9.52 -5.13 -18.99
C SER A 343 9.38 -3.73 -18.40
N ASN A 344 9.06 -3.60 -17.10
CA ASN A 344 8.81 -2.32 -16.41
C ASN A 344 7.72 -1.48 -17.10
N LYS A 345 6.62 -2.14 -17.46
CA LYS A 345 5.51 -1.51 -18.19
C LYS A 345 4.16 -1.93 -17.62
N ILE A 346 3.22 -1.00 -17.60
CA ILE A 346 1.80 -1.33 -17.56
C ILE A 346 1.33 -1.58 -18.99
N GLY A 347 0.56 -2.64 -19.21
CA GLY A 347 -0.07 -2.89 -20.50
C GLY A 347 -1.58 -2.96 -20.36
N ILE A 348 -2.30 -2.35 -21.29
CA ILE A 348 -3.77 -2.32 -21.36
C ILE A 348 -4.22 -3.08 -22.60
N PHE A 349 -5.16 -4.00 -22.42
CA PHE A 349 -5.87 -4.69 -23.49
C PHE A 349 -7.32 -4.22 -23.47
N LEU A 350 -7.73 -3.52 -24.52
CA LEU A 350 -9.12 -3.08 -24.68
C LEU A 350 -9.97 -4.25 -25.18
N ASN A 351 -11.12 -4.48 -24.56
CA ASN A 351 -12.07 -5.50 -24.94
C ASN A 351 -12.95 -5.01 -26.10
N ASN A 352 -13.33 -5.91 -27.01
CA ASN A 352 -14.28 -5.62 -28.10
C ASN A 352 -15.72 -6.08 -27.78
N GLY A 353 -15.98 -6.51 -26.54
CA GLY A 353 -17.31 -6.93 -26.06
C GLY A 353 -17.76 -8.32 -26.53
N ASN A 354 -16.87 -9.12 -27.10
CA ASN A 354 -17.19 -10.44 -27.66
C ASN A 354 -16.15 -11.50 -27.30
N GLY A 355 -15.40 -11.29 -26.21
CA GLY A 355 -14.33 -12.17 -25.76
C GLY A 355 -13.02 -12.00 -26.55
N THR A 356 -12.94 -11.00 -27.44
CA THR A 356 -11.71 -10.65 -28.16
C THR A 356 -11.14 -9.32 -27.67
N PHE A 357 -9.81 -9.21 -27.73
CA PHE A 357 -9.09 -8.05 -27.22
C PHE A 357 -8.21 -7.43 -28.30
N GLY A 358 -8.10 -6.10 -28.26
CA GLY A 358 -7.15 -5.35 -29.05
C GLY A 358 -5.69 -5.68 -28.71
N LYS A 359 -4.76 -5.15 -29.51
CA LYS A 359 -3.33 -5.22 -29.17
C LYS A 359 -3.04 -4.46 -27.89
N GLN A 360 -2.08 -4.97 -27.11
CA GLN A 360 -1.61 -4.32 -25.90
C GLN A 360 -1.11 -2.91 -26.20
N VAL A 361 -1.64 -1.92 -25.48
CA VAL A 361 -1.05 -0.58 -25.39
C VAL A 361 -0.21 -0.53 -24.12
N THR A 362 1.05 -0.07 -24.20
CA THR A 362 1.96 -0.10 -23.05
C THR A 362 2.41 1.29 -22.61
N TYR A 363 2.55 1.44 -21.28
CA TYR A 363 3.01 2.65 -20.60
C TYR A 363 4.22 2.30 -19.74
N SER A 364 5.33 3.04 -19.91
CA SER A 364 6.54 2.84 -19.12
C SER A 364 6.35 3.31 -17.67
N THR A 365 6.98 2.60 -16.73
CA THR A 365 6.97 2.96 -15.30
C THR A 365 8.33 3.47 -14.79
N ASN A 366 9.26 3.74 -15.71
CA ASN A 366 10.64 4.16 -15.44
C ASN A 366 10.90 5.61 -15.87
#